data_AF-A0A9E1WBY8-F1
#
_entry.id   AF-A0A9E1WBY8-F1
#
_cell.length_a   1.000
_cell.length_b   1.000
_cell.length_c   1.000
_cell.angle_alpha   90.00
_cell.angle_beta   90.00
_cell.angle_gamma   90.00
#
_symmetry.space_group_name_H-M   'P 1'
#
loop_
_entity.id
_entity.type
_entity.pdbx_description
1 polymer ?
#
loop_
_entity_poly.entity_id
_entity_poly.type
_entity_poly.pdbx_seq_one_letter_code
_entity_poly.pdbx_strand_id
1 'polypeptide(L)'
;MQDEQKKRKLAPAVKFLLGAGVVGSLAACAGIVGLRYFAPDAVESVKITDKLEETEFANADVTGTDLTIGSTVPAQMNSVQFRLGAIPWMSAAGMLHANGGPFTMEGSIAEQWGVNLHIMNSDMYDPQREGLVACATQMFEEKTDYCTKGFTHTYMMGDAAAAYENTLKIMLADLPDEYQAEIIGGFGRSLGEDAFMGPPACIDEPTQCRGLRFAGVMLDGDINTAISWAAANGIAFNPDGDTWDENALNWYYTDSFNEADSAWITGFCEELVVVADGKRTGDKKRVCISGTATWTPGDVRVFRNKPGLVKLLSTWENSGQMGGAIFGIKKLNQAHKKEVIAWLASAYAGGVEVRTQRKAVAHAGQVAFESFGESTGMSAADWTFYYERREKMNPDGSEVSLGGSQAFVLSEALDFYGINKDAGEPFKVAYTYYGNMGSQLWPDILPSFPPHDEVFNPEYLIAVSELEGLERGTEVQSASKADYTEVSTSPKKAVGNMSWDIQFKTGSAKFEIGTERELRKLADQLVLAENTKVEIHGHTDDRGGEEANMKLSEDRAFAVQQWLRNHAPGRFTQGSTSVHSHGERNPLVANNSAAARAKNRRVTIVMFGL
;
A
#
# COMPACT_ATOMS: atom_id res chain seq x y z
N MET A 1 -49.51 -9.72 -16.41
CA MET A 1 -49.73 -8.80 -17.55
C MET A 1 -50.39 -7.54 -17.03
N GLN A 2 -49.59 -6.56 -16.63
CA GLN A 2 -49.98 -5.15 -16.59
C GLN A 2 -48.75 -4.38 -17.05
N ASP A 3 -48.93 -3.73 -18.18
CA ASP A 3 -47.95 -2.92 -18.89
C ASP A 3 -48.58 -1.52 -18.97
N GLU A 4 -47.81 -0.50 -18.61
CA GLU A 4 -47.65 0.76 -19.33
C GLU A 4 -47.34 1.98 -18.44
N GLN A 5 -46.17 2.55 -18.76
CA GLN A 5 -45.88 3.98 -18.90
C GLN A 5 -46.01 4.93 -17.70
N LYS A 6 -44.89 5.60 -17.38
CA LYS A 6 -44.69 7.02 -17.79
C LYS A 6 -43.29 7.57 -17.48
N LYS A 7 -42.63 8.04 -18.54
CA LYS A 7 -41.57 9.06 -18.53
C LYS A 7 -42.16 10.45 -18.21
N ARG A 8 -41.42 11.31 -17.48
CA ARG A 8 -41.22 12.79 -17.71
C ARG A 8 -40.46 13.42 -16.53
N LYS A 9 -39.24 13.93 -16.75
CA LYS A 9 -38.81 15.31 -17.11
C LYS A 9 -38.64 16.25 -15.88
N LEU A 10 -37.41 16.74 -15.72
CA LEU A 10 -36.93 17.70 -14.72
C LEU A 10 -36.98 19.17 -15.17
N ALA A 11 -37.03 20.05 -14.15
CA ALA A 11 -36.64 21.48 -14.04
C ALA A 11 -37.69 22.59 -14.39
N PRO A 12 -37.57 23.84 -13.87
CA PRO A 12 -36.96 24.35 -12.60
C PRO A 12 -37.80 25.46 -11.88
N ALA A 13 -37.44 25.83 -10.63
CA ALA A 13 -37.30 27.21 -10.10
C ALA A 13 -37.62 27.41 -8.58
N VAL A 14 -36.53 27.65 -7.84
CA VAL A 14 -36.28 28.45 -6.62
C VAL A 14 -37.38 29.42 -6.12
N LYS A 15 -37.64 29.39 -4.80
CA LYS A 15 -37.76 30.58 -3.93
C LYS A 15 -37.56 30.26 -2.43
N PHE A 16 -36.72 31.09 -1.80
CA PHE A 16 -36.27 31.13 -0.40
C PHE A 16 -37.39 31.19 0.66
N LEU A 17 -37.14 30.57 1.83
CA LEU A 17 -37.37 31.17 3.15
C LEU A 17 -36.55 30.43 4.23
N LEU A 18 -35.81 31.22 5.00
CA LEU A 18 -34.99 30.84 6.15
C LEU A 18 -35.82 30.25 7.30
N GLY A 19 -35.32 29.20 7.95
CA GLY A 19 -35.82 28.75 9.25
C GLY A 19 -35.37 27.34 9.61
N ALA A 20 -34.40 27.25 10.51
CA ALA A 20 -34.08 26.16 11.44
C ALA A 20 -34.34 24.69 11.00
N GLY A 21 -33.23 23.94 10.93
CA GLY A 21 -33.24 22.49 11.07
C GLY A 21 -33.49 21.73 9.76
N VAL A 22 -32.50 20.93 9.37
CA VAL A 22 -32.57 19.62 8.70
C VAL A 22 -31.24 19.41 7.99
N VAL A 23 -30.37 18.67 8.67
CA VAL A 23 -29.36 17.81 8.04
C VAL A 23 -30.14 16.83 7.16
N GLY A 24 -30.08 17.00 5.85
CA GLY A 24 -30.93 16.18 4.98
C GLY A 24 -30.95 16.60 3.52
N SER A 25 -29.79 16.69 2.86
CA SER A 25 -29.69 16.58 1.40
C SER A 25 -28.23 16.46 0.91
N LEU A 26 -27.48 15.52 1.49
CA LEU A 26 -26.23 14.98 0.91
C LEU A 26 -26.37 13.49 0.54
N ALA A 27 -27.57 12.91 0.71
CA ALA A 27 -27.84 11.49 0.48
C ALA A 27 -28.06 11.08 -0.99
N ALA A 28 -27.89 12.00 -1.96
CA ALA A 28 -28.16 11.70 -3.38
C ALA A 28 -26.92 11.27 -4.19
N CYS A 29 -25.71 11.47 -3.66
CA CYS A 29 -24.47 10.96 -4.27
C CYS A 29 -23.79 9.85 -3.45
N ALA A 30 -24.20 9.64 -2.19
CA ALA A 30 -23.82 8.47 -1.38
C ALA A 30 -24.66 7.20 -1.71
N GLY A 31 -25.65 7.31 -2.60
CA GLY A 31 -26.67 6.30 -2.85
C GLY A 31 -26.30 5.13 -3.77
N ILE A 32 -25.03 4.98 -4.18
CA ILE A 32 -24.58 3.83 -4.98
C ILE A 32 -23.59 2.92 -4.22
N VAL A 33 -23.12 3.32 -3.03
CA VAL A 33 -22.21 2.49 -2.20
C VAL A 33 -22.84 2.04 -0.86
N GLY A 34 -24.01 2.58 -0.49
CA GLY A 34 -24.68 2.25 0.78
C GLY A 34 -25.75 1.16 0.72
N LEU A 35 -25.53 0.04 0.01
CA LEU A 35 -26.52 -1.06 -0.05
C LEU A 35 -25.88 -2.45 0.02
N ARG A 36 -25.11 -2.72 1.08
CA ARG A 36 -25.15 -4.04 1.70
C ARG A 36 -26.26 -4.07 2.74
N TYR A 37 -27.37 -4.67 2.31
CA TYR A 37 -28.46 -5.16 3.14
C TYR A 37 -27.91 -6.03 4.28
N PHE A 38 -28.33 -5.74 5.53
CA PHE A 38 -28.37 -6.66 6.67
C PHE A 38 -27.51 -7.93 6.55
N ALA A 39 -26.23 -7.84 6.93
CA ALA A 39 -25.50 -9.02 7.36
C ALA A 39 -26.16 -9.51 8.67
N PRO A 40 -26.61 -10.78 8.76
CA PRO A 40 -26.82 -11.37 10.07
C PRO A 40 -25.42 -11.51 10.70
N ASP A 41 -25.25 -10.88 11.86
CA ASP A 41 -24.07 -10.95 12.72
C ASP A 41 -22.80 -10.32 12.12
N ALA A 42 -22.69 -8.98 12.16
CA ALA A 42 -21.41 -8.30 11.99
C ALA A 42 -20.38 -8.89 12.98
N VAL A 43 -19.18 -9.24 12.49
CA VAL A 43 -18.14 -9.80 13.33
C VAL A 43 -17.59 -8.70 14.24
N GLU A 44 -17.86 -8.78 15.54
CA GLU A 44 -17.32 -7.81 16.50
C GLU A 44 -15.78 -7.82 16.49
N SER A 45 -15.19 -6.62 16.60
CA SER A 45 -13.74 -6.44 16.58
C SER A 45 -13.06 -7.11 17.78
N VAL A 46 -12.12 -8.02 17.53
CA VAL A 46 -11.28 -8.64 18.56
C VAL A 46 -10.09 -7.72 18.89
N LYS A 47 -9.89 -7.39 20.16
CA LYS A 47 -8.77 -6.54 20.60
C LYS A 47 -7.55 -7.38 21.02
N ILE A 48 -6.36 -6.79 20.94
CA ILE A 48 -5.16 -7.33 21.59
C ILE A 48 -5.32 -7.11 23.10
N THR A 49 -5.40 -8.18 23.88
CA THR A 49 -5.57 -8.11 25.35
C THR A 49 -4.24 -8.26 26.09
N ASP A 50 -3.32 -9.06 25.55
CA ASP A 50 -1.99 -9.28 26.13
C ASP A 50 -1.00 -8.28 25.52
N LYS A 51 -0.56 -7.33 26.36
CA LYS A 51 0.40 -6.27 26.00
C LYS A 51 1.82 -6.74 26.30
N LEU A 52 2.79 -6.37 25.47
CA LEU A 52 4.21 -6.59 25.79
C LEU A 52 4.56 -5.81 27.07
N GLU A 53 5.23 -6.45 28.02
CA GLU A 53 5.78 -5.76 29.18
C GLU A 53 7.01 -4.93 28.78
N GLU A 54 7.21 -3.75 29.39
CA GLU A 54 8.40 -2.91 29.17
C GLU A 54 9.73 -3.63 29.47
N THR A 55 9.70 -4.71 30.24
CA THR A 55 10.85 -5.54 30.61
C THR A 55 11.34 -6.44 29.47
N GLU A 56 10.46 -6.88 28.56
CA GLU A 56 10.86 -7.58 27.33
C GLU A 56 11.56 -6.63 26.35
N PHE A 57 11.27 -5.33 26.45
CA PHE A 57 11.90 -4.24 25.71
C PHE A 57 13.28 -3.85 26.24
N ALA A 58 13.48 -3.85 27.57
CA ALA A 58 14.72 -3.39 28.22
C ALA A 58 15.97 -4.25 27.91
N ASN A 59 15.79 -5.47 27.40
CA ASN A 59 16.89 -6.35 26.98
C ASN A 59 17.37 -6.12 25.53
N ALA A 60 16.74 -5.20 24.79
CA ALA A 60 17.22 -4.74 23.49
C ALA A 60 17.93 -3.37 23.66
N ASP A 61 19.26 -3.41 23.65
CA ASP A 61 20.21 -2.29 23.74
C ASP A 61 19.64 -0.89 23.37
N VAL A 62 19.27 -0.10 24.38
CA VAL A 62 18.96 1.33 24.22
C VAL A 62 20.29 2.09 24.07
N THR A 63 20.88 2.03 22.88
CA THR A 63 22.04 2.84 22.53
C THR A 63 21.64 4.27 22.13
N GLY A 64 22.49 5.25 22.46
CA GLY A 64 22.28 6.68 22.22
C GLY A 64 22.11 7.47 23.52
N THR A 65 23.19 8.05 24.07
CA THR A 65 23.16 8.70 25.40
C THR A 65 22.70 10.16 25.38
N ASP A 66 22.72 10.84 24.22
CA ASP A 66 22.60 12.31 24.15
C ASP A 66 21.30 12.81 23.47
N LEU A 67 20.30 11.94 23.24
CA LEU A 67 19.01 12.37 22.71
C LEU A 67 18.18 13.09 23.79
N THR A 68 17.99 14.39 23.63
CA THR A 68 17.08 15.15 24.50
C THR A 68 15.66 14.98 23.97
N ILE A 69 14.84 14.20 24.68
CA ILE A 69 13.41 14.09 24.40
C ILE A 69 12.74 15.36 24.91
N GLY A 70 11.88 15.97 24.09
CA GLY A 70 11.19 17.24 24.39
C GLY A 70 10.33 17.19 25.66
N SER A 71 9.79 18.35 26.04
CA SER A 71 8.90 18.50 27.20
C SER A 71 7.56 17.78 26.98
N THR A 72 6.83 17.51 28.07
CA THR A 72 5.42 17.07 28.01
C THR A 72 4.43 18.24 27.90
N VAL A 73 4.94 19.46 27.82
CA VAL A 73 4.15 20.69 27.73
C VAL A 73 3.98 21.10 26.26
N PRO A 74 2.75 21.33 25.79
CA PRO A 74 2.51 21.86 24.44
C PRO A 74 3.17 23.23 24.25
N ALA A 75 3.85 23.38 23.11
CA ALA A 75 4.50 24.62 22.70
C ALA A 75 3.49 25.77 22.50
N GLN A 76 3.90 26.99 22.83
CA GLN A 76 3.09 28.20 22.57
C GLN A 76 3.42 28.75 21.18
N MET A 77 2.72 28.24 20.18
CA MET A 77 2.98 28.57 18.77
C MET A 77 2.10 29.71 18.27
N ASN A 78 2.71 30.65 17.54
CA ASN A 78 2.00 31.73 16.84
C ASN A 78 1.68 31.39 15.38
N SER A 79 2.20 30.28 14.86
CA SER A 79 1.92 29.76 13.52
C SER A 79 0.56 29.08 13.45
N VAL A 80 0.01 28.98 12.23
CA VAL A 80 -1.24 28.25 11.98
C VAL A 80 -1.11 26.80 12.42
N GLN A 81 -2.17 26.26 13.03
CA GLN A 81 -2.18 24.87 13.47
C GLN A 81 -2.65 23.95 12.34
N PHE A 82 -1.79 23.07 11.86
CA PHE A 82 -2.24 21.97 11.02
C PHE A 82 -2.93 20.90 11.87
N ARG A 83 -4.14 20.50 11.47
CA ARG A 83 -4.89 19.38 12.05
C ARG A 83 -4.77 18.21 11.09
N LEU A 84 -3.94 17.23 11.44
CA LEU A 84 -3.67 16.05 10.63
C LEU A 84 -4.60 14.91 11.05
N GLY A 85 -5.50 14.48 10.16
CA GLY A 85 -6.19 13.19 10.31
C GLY A 85 -5.28 12.06 9.81
N ALA A 86 -4.68 11.29 10.71
CA ALA A 86 -3.70 10.26 10.36
C ALA A 86 -4.21 8.85 10.65
N ILE A 87 -3.90 7.92 9.74
CA ILE A 87 -3.95 6.49 10.05
C ILE A 87 -2.89 6.19 11.13
N PRO A 88 -3.20 5.35 12.13
CA PRO A 88 -2.27 4.92 13.18
C PRO A 88 -1.03 4.18 12.67
N TRP A 89 -0.09 4.84 12.00
CA TRP A 89 0.93 4.12 11.24
C TRP A 89 2.35 4.58 11.55
N MET A 90 3.21 3.63 11.90
CA MET A 90 4.59 3.89 12.32
C MET A 90 5.54 4.23 11.16
N SER A 91 5.09 4.20 9.90
CA SER A 91 5.82 4.87 8.83
C SER A 91 5.96 6.38 9.08
N ALA A 92 5.03 6.98 9.83
CA ALA A 92 5.10 8.37 10.27
C ALA A 92 6.00 8.58 11.51
N ALA A 93 6.76 7.58 11.96
CA ALA A 93 7.56 7.68 13.19
C ALA A 93 8.47 8.90 13.24
N GLY A 94 9.07 9.31 12.11
CA GLY A 94 9.88 10.53 12.02
C GLY A 94 9.07 11.80 12.35
N MET A 95 7.85 11.91 11.82
CA MET A 95 6.92 13.01 12.12
C MET A 95 6.42 12.96 13.56
N LEU A 96 6.06 11.77 14.07
CA LEU A 96 5.60 11.59 15.45
C LEU A 96 6.68 12.02 16.45
N HIS A 97 7.91 11.53 16.25
CA HIS A 97 9.07 11.92 17.06
C HIS A 97 9.37 13.42 16.94
N ALA A 98 9.33 13.97 15.72
CA ALA A 98 9.60 15.39 15.50
C ALA A 98 8.56 16.30 16.18
N ASN A 99 7.28 15.91 16.22
CA ASN A 99 6.23 16.68 16.89
C ASN A 99 6.30 16.59 18.41
N GLY A 100 6.75 15.44 18.92
CA GLY A 100 6.96 15.16 20.34
C GLY A 100 5.72 14.77 21.14
N GLY A 101 4.54 14.78 20.52
CA GLY A 101 3.29 14.35 21.13
C GLY A 101 2.09 14.61 20.20
N PRO A 102 0.84 14.40 20.67
CA PRO A 102 -0.36 14.68 19.87
C PRO A 102 -0.46 16.15 19.42
N PHE A 103 0.11 17.07 20.21
CA PHE A 103 0.34 18.46 19.85
C PHE A 103 1.84 18.69 19.71
N THR A 104 2.24 19.75 18.99
CA THR A 104 3.64 20.19 19.01
C THR A 104 4.07 20.52 20.44
N MET A 105 5.12 19.84 20.90
CA MET A 105 5.63 19.98 22.26
C MET A 105 6.82 20.94 22.35
N GLU A 106 7.02 21.56 23.51
CA GLU A 106 8.16 22.44 23.79
C GLU A 106 9.49 21.65 23.71
N GLY A 107 10.49 22.22 23.03
CA GLY A 107 11.78 21.62 22.73
C GLY A 107 11.78 20.65 21.54
N SER A 108 10.63 20.35 20.95
CA SER A 108 10.52 19.41 19.83
C SER A 108 11.18 19.93 18.54
N ILE A 109 11.52 19.02 17.63
CA ILE A 109 12.06 19.40 16.30
C ILE A 109 11.02 20.25 15.55
N ALA A 110 9.74 19.89 15.63
CA ALA A 110 8.65 20.65 15.02
C ALA A 110 8.59 22.09 15.56
N GLU A 111 8.72 22.31 16.87
CA GLU A 111 8.77 23.66 17.46
C GLU A 111 9.97 24.46 16.92
N GLN A 112 11.16 23.84 16.85
CA GLN A 112 12.37 24.49 16.35
C GLN A 112 12.23 24.93 14.88
N TRP A 113 11.44 24.20 14.09
CA TRP A 113 11.08 24.55 12.71
C TRP A 113 9.86 25.48 12.61
N GLY A 114 9.25 25.90 13.73
CA GLY A 114 8.09 26.79 13.75
C GLY A 114 6.76 26.12 13.39
N VAL A 115 6.70 24.78 13.41
CA VAL A 115 5.56 23.98 12.99
C VAL A 115 4.59 23.80 14.16
N ASN A 116 3.31 24.07 13.95
CA ASN A 116 2.24 23.82 14.92
C ASN A 116 1.31 22.74 14.37
N LEU A 117 1.38 21.54 14.92
CA LEU A 117 0.69 20.36 14.43
C LEU A 117 -0.11 19.71 15.56
N HIS A 118 -1.36 19.35 15.24
CA HIS A 118 -2.22 18.49 16.03
C HIS A 118 -2.50 17.21 15.25
N ILE A 119 -2.03 16.08 15.79
CA ILE A 119 -2.21 14.74 15.23
C ILE A 119 -3.50 14.16 15.79
N MET A 120 -4.40 13.76 14.90
CA MET A 120 -5.73 13.25 15.23
C MET A 120 -5.88 11.87 14.62
N ASN A 121 -6.43 10.94 15.41
CA ASN A 121 -6.73 9.61 14.93
C ASN A 121 -7.82 9.66 13.85
N SER A 122 -7.50 9.13 12.66
CA SER A 122 -8.45 8.92 11.58
C SER A 122 -8.07 7.65 10.81
N ASP A 123 -8.43 6.51 11.39
CA ASP A 123 -8.12 5.16 10.90
C ASP A 123 -8.95 4.71 9.68
N MET A 124 -9.79 5.61 9.13
CA MET A 124 -10.75 5.30 8.06
C MET A 124 -10.71 6.38 6.98
N TYR A 125 -10.73 5.98 5.71
CA TYR A 125 -10.63 6.92 4.58
C TYR A 125 -11.82 7.87 4.45
N ASP A 126 -13.05 7.42 4.75
CA ASP A 126 -14.25 8.26 4.64
C ASP A 126 -14.21 9.47 5.59
N PRO A 127 -14.03 9.31 6.91
CA PRO A 127 -13.84 10.43 7.83
C PRO A 127 -12.69 11.37 7.43
N GLN A 128 -11.59 10.84 6.89
CA GLN A 128 -10.50 11.68 6.39
C GLN A 128 -10.96 12.59 5.25
N ARG A 129 -11.64 12.03 4.23
CA ARG A 129 -12.17 12.79 3.09
C ARG A 129 -13.19 13.83 3.54
N GLU A 130 -14.11 13.46 4.42
CA GLU A 130 -15.09 14.38 5.01
C GLU A 130 -14.42 15.53 5.74
N GLY A 131 -13.33 15.27 6.47
CA GLY A 131 -12.55 16.29 7.16
C GLY A 131 -11.90 17.30 6.21
N LEU A 132 -11.32 16.84 5.10
CA LEU A 132 -10.77 17.72 4.05
C LEU A 132 -11.86 18.55 3.36
N VAL A 133 -13.00 17.92 3.04
CA VAL A 133 -14.15 18.60 2.41
C VAL A 133 -14.73 19.67 3.34
N ALA A 134 -14.82 19.40 4.64
CA ALA A 134 -15.26 20.39 5.62
C ALA A 134 -14.30 21.60 5.68
N CYS A 135 -12.98 21.34 5.60
CA CYS A 135 -11.97 22.39 5.55
C CYS A 135 -12.10 23.25 4.28
N ALA A 136 -12.14 22.61 3.10
CA ALA A 136 -12.28 23.29 1.81
C ALA A 136 -13.56 24.13 1.72
N THR A 137 -14.69 23.55 2.15
CA THR A 137 -16.00 24.21 2.14
C THR A 137 -15.99 25.44 3.03
N GLN A 138 -15.44 25.35 4.24
CA GLN A 138 -15.32 26.51 5.13
C GLN A 138 -14.50 27.63 4.49
N MET A 139 -13.32 27.29 3.93
CA MET A 139 -12.46 28.28 3.29
C MET A 139 -13.15 28.96 2.10
N PHE A 140 -13.97 28.22 1.35
CA PHE A 140 -14.73 28.75 0.24
C PHE A 140 -15.86 29.70 0.70
N GLU A 141 -16.66 29.27 1.66
CA GLU A 141 -17.80 30.04 2.17
C GLU A 141 -17.36 31.32 2.91
N GLU A 142 -16.33 31.22 3.75
CA GLU A 142 -15.84 32.29 4.60
C GLU A 142 -14.78 33.17 3.92
N LYS A 143 -14.34 32.80 2.71
CA LYS A 143 -13.30 33.51 1.92
C LYS A 143 -12.00 33.69 2.69
N THR A 144 -11.61 32.65 3.41
CA THR A 144 -10.38 32.56 4.20
C THR A 144 -9.40 31.63 3.52
N ASP A 145 -8.12 31.76 3.84
CA ASP A 145 -7.02 30.90 3.41
C ASP A 145 -6.74 29.74 4.38
N TYR A 146 -7.42 29.74 5.54
CA TYR A 146 -7.28 28.75 6.58
C TYR A 146 -8.64 28.25 7.10
N CYS A 147 -8.71 26.98 7.50
CA CYS A 147 -9.91 26.35 8.06
C CYS A 147 -9.75 25.96 9.53
N THR A 148 -10.85 25.97 10.28
CA THR A 148 -10.94 25.46 11.66
C THR A 148 -11.81 24.21 11.79
N LYS A 149 -12.56 23.84 10.75
CA LYS A 149 -13.35 22.61 10.68
C LYS A 149 -12.54 21.47 10.05
N GLY A 150 -12.88 20.24 10.47
CA GLY A 150 -12.28 19.03 9.92
C GLY A 150 -10.75 19.00 10.03
N PHE A 151 -10.13 18.42 9.00
CA PHE A 151 -8.68 18.26 8.90
C PHE A 151 -8.11 19.24 7.89
N THR A 152 -6.97 19.85 8.20
CA THR A 152 -6.21 20.64 7.21
C THR A 152 -5.50 19.71 6.24
N HIS A 153 -5.05 18.56 6.74
CA HIS A 153 -4.31 17.54 6.00
C HIS A 153 -4.72 16.15 6.47
N THR A 154 -4.55 15.15 5.62
CA THR A 154 -4.71 13.74 6.01
C THR A 154 -3.48 12.94 5.61
N TYR A 155 -3.20 11.87 6.36
CA TYR A 155 -2.10 10.94 6.07
C TYR A 155 -2.63 9.52 5.95
N MET A 156 -2.38 8.90 4.79
CA MET A 156 -2.89 7.58 4.44
C MET A 156 -1.82 6.71 3.76
N MET A 157 -2.11 5.42 3.62
CA MET A 157 -1.33 4.47 2.81
C MET A 157 -1.50 4.78 1.32
N GLY A 158 -0.39 4.96 0.60
CA GLY A 158 -0.41 5.60 -0.72
C GLY A 158 -0.84 4.74 -1.90
N ASP A 159 -0.90 3.43 -1.79
CA ASP A 159 -1.38 2.55 -2.86
C ASP A 159 -2.92 2.54 -3.00
N ALA A 160 -3.64 3.04 -1.99
CA ALA A 160 -5.05 3.38 -2.07
C ALA A 160 -5.32 4.81 -2.56
N ALA A 161 -4.27 5.62 -2.81
CA ALA A 161 -4.41 7.06 -3.09
C ALA A 161 -5.23 7.37 -4.35
N ALA A 162 -5.17 6.51 -5.38
CA ALA A 162 -5.95 6.70 -6.60
C ALA A 162 -7.47 6.60 -6.36
N ALA A 163 -7.90 5.59 -5.60
CA ALA A 163 -9.29 5.43 -5.20
C ALA A 163 -9.72 6.53 -4.22
N TYR A 164 -8.84 6.88 -3.28
CA TYR A 164 -9.07 7.96 -2.32
C TYR A 164 -9.35 9.29 -3.02
N GLU A 165 -8.45 9.68 -3.92
CA GLU A 165 -8.51 10.93 -4.67
C GLU A 165 -9.73 11.00 -5.59
N ASN A 166 -10.06 9.90 -6.28
CA ASN A 166 -11.23 9.90 -7.16
C ASN A 166 -12.52 10.25 -6.38
N THR A 167 -12.73 9.64 -5.22
CA THR A 167 -13.88 9.96 -4.37
C THR A 167 -13.81 11.39 -3.84
N LEU A 168 -12.63 11.84 -3.40
CA LEU A 168 -12.46 13.20 -2.88
C LEU A 168 -12.76 14.27 -3.95
N LYS A 169 -12.32 14.05 -5.18
CA LYS A 169 -12.61 14.93 -6.34
C LYS A 169 -14.10 15.01 -6.64
N ILE A 170 -14.85 13.91 -6.49
CA ILE A 170 -16.31 13.91 -6.61
C ILE A 170 -16.94 14.75 -5.48
N MET A 171 -16.45 14.61 -4.25
CA MET A 171 -16.96 15.38 -3.09
C MET A 171 -16.67 16.88 -3.19
N LEU A 172 -15.57 17.27 -3.84
CA LEU A 172 -15.15 18.65 -4.05
C LEU A 172 -15.60 19.25 -5.39
N ALA A 173 -16.41 18.54 -6.18
CA ALA A 173 -16.74 18.91 -7.56
C ALA A 173 -17.40 20.29 -7.73
N ASP A 174 -18.11 20.77 -6.71
CA ASP A 174 -18.78 22.07 -6.71
C ASP A 174 -17.84 23.23 -6.34
N LEU A 175 -16.61 22.95 -5.91
CA LEU A 175 -15.63 23.96 -5.52
C LEU A 175 -14.62 24.26 -6.67
N PRO A 176 -14.11 25.50 -6.77
CA PRO A 176 -13.09 25.85 -7.77
C PRO A 176 -11.81 25.01 -7.65
N ASP A 177 -10.99 25.00 -8.71
CA ASP A 177 -9.76 24.18 -8.76
C ASP A 177 -8.79 24.44 -7.58
N GLU A 178 -8.68 25.69 -7.13
CA GLU A 178 -7.84 26.04 -5.97
C GLU A 178 -8.30 25.35 -4.66
N TYR A 179 -9.52 24.84 -4.59
CA TYR A 179 -10.05 24.10 -3.43
C TYR A 179 -10.03 22.58 -3.60
N GLN A 180 -9.49 22.08 -4.71
CA GLN A 180 -9.26 20.65 -4.88
C GLN A 180 -8.10 20.19 -3.99
N ALA A 181 -8.05 18.90 -3.70
CA ALA A 181 -6.96 18.30 -2.96
C ALA A 181 -5.72 18.10 -3.86
N GLU A 182 -4.56 18.01 -3.23
CA GLU A 182 -3.30 17.62 -3.83
C GLU A 182 -2.47 16.79 -2.83
N ILE A 183 -1.56 15.98 -3.36
CA ILE A 183 -0.59 15.21 -2.58
C ILE A 183 0.73 15.99 -2.54
N ILE A 184 1.26 16.20 -1.35
CA ILE A 184 2.48 17.01 -1.15
C ILE A 184 3.72 16.18 -0.75
N GLY A 185 3.58 14.86 -0.62
CA GLY A 185 4.63 13.93 -0.24
C GLY A 185 4.15 12.91 0.80
N GLY A 186 5.07 12.42 1.63
CA GLY A 186 4.77 11.52 2.75
C GLY A 186 5.95 11.35 3.71
N PHE A 187 5.67 10.72 4.84
CA PHE A 187 6.60 10.62 5.98
C PHE A 187 7.41 9.32 6.01
N GLY A 188 6.96 8.29 5.31
CA GLY A 188 7.58 6.99 5.33
C GLY A 188 6.86 6.00 4.43
N ARG A 189 7.22 4.73 4.59
CA ARG A 189 6.60 3.61 3.91
C ARG A 189 6.47 2.38 4.81
N SER A 190 5.70 1.43 4.32
CA SER A 190 5.64 0.08 4.84
C SER A 190 6.90 -0.69 4.44
N LEU A 191 7.42 -1.54 5.33
CA LEU A 191 8.59 -2.37 5.08
C LEU A 191 8.40 -3.77 5.69
N GLY A 192 7.24 -4.38 5.42
CA GLY A 192 6.89 -5.74 5.83
C GLY A 192 5.62 -5.86 6.65
N GLU A 193 5.10 -4.77 7.23
CA GLU A 193 3.92 -4.84 8.11
C GLU A 193 2.65 -5.21 7.34
N ASP A 194 2.36 -4.51 6.24
CA ASP A 194 1.20 -4.74 5.35
C ASP A 194 1.39 -6.02 4.55
N ALA A 195 0.41 -6.92 4.61
CA ALA A 195 0.55 -8.26 4.12
C ALA A 195 -0.75 -8.97 3.75
N PHE A 196 -0.63 -9.87 2.77
CA PHE A 196 -1.61 -10.90 2.50
C PHE A 196 -1.25 -12.15 3.32
N MET A 197 -2.02 -12.43 4.37
CA MET A 197 -1.79 -13.55 5.28
C MET A 197 -2.70 -14.74 4.93
N GLY A 198 -2.10 -15.94 4.85
CA GLY A 198 -2.81 -17.15 4.47
C GLY A 198 -2.14 -18.44 4.96
N PRO A 199 -2.68 -19.61 4.58
CA PRO A 199 -2.15 -20.89 5.03
C PRO A 199 -0.74 -21.16 4.48
N PRO A 200 0.19 -21.74 5.26
CA PRO A 200 1.56 -22.06 4.81
C PRO A 200 1.64 -22.89 3.53
N ALA A 201 0.67 -23.77 3.33
CA ALA A 201 0.50 -24.58 2.13
C ALA A 201 0.52 -23.77 0.82
N CYS A 202 0.01 -22.53 0.84
CA CYS A 202 -0.02 -21.68 -0.35
C CYS A 202 1.34 -21.10 -0.74
N ILE A 203 2.34 -21.11 0.16
CA ILE A 203 3.71 -20.71 -0.20
C ILE A 203 4.34 -21.79 -1.09
N ASP A 204 4.25 -23.05 -0.65
CA ASP A 204 4.92 -24.16 -1.33
C ASP A 204 4.18 -24.56 -2.63
N GLU A 205 2.85 -24.49 -2.62
CA GLU A 205 2.00 -24.77 -3.79
C GLU A 205 0.87 -23.71 -3.90
N PRO A 206 1.11 -22.59 -4.60
CA PRO A 206 0.14 -21.48 -4.71
C PRO A 206 -1.24 -21.90 -5.21
N THR A 207 -1.33 -22.94 -6.05
CA THR A 207 -2.61 -23.47 -6.54
C THR A 207 -3.50 -24.02 -5.44
N GLN A 208 -2.97 -24.36 -4.26
CA GLN A 208 -3.76 -24.75 -3.09
C GLN A 208 -4.59 -23.59 -2.51
N CYS A 209 -4.27 -22.35 -2.86
CA CYS A 209 -5.06 -21.19 -2.45
C CYS A 209 -6.32 -20.97 -3.31
N ARG A 210 -6.50 -21.71 -4.41
CA ARG A 210 -7.70 -21.63 -5.24
C ARG A 210 -8.95 -22.08 -4.48
N GLY A 211 -10.03 -21.33 -4.61
CA GLY A 211 -11.27 -21.59 -3.89
C GLY A 211 -11.23 -21.24 -2.41
N LEU A 212 -10.09 -20.80 -1.86
CA LEU A 212 -10.03 -20.24 -0.52
C LEU A 212 -10.64 -18.84 -0.50
N ARG A 213 -11.07 -18.42 0.69
CA ARG A 213 -11.70 -17.12 0.92
C ARG A 213 -10.96 -16.33 1.99
N PHE A 214 -10.71 -15.06 1.70
CA PHE A 214 -9.94 -14.16 2.56
C PHE A 214 -10.77 -12.94 2.93
N ALA A 215 -10.49 -12.37 4.09
CA ALA A 215 -11.09 -11.10 4.51
C ALA A 215 -10.18 -9.92 4.15
N GLY A 216 -10.76 -8.76 3.90
CA GLY A 216 -10.01 -7.53 3.63
C GLY A 216 -10.93 -6.37 3.27
N VAL A 217 -10.37 -5.17 3.16
CA VAL A 217 -11.12 -3.97 2.80
C VAL A 217 -10.99 -3.73 1.29
N MET A 218 -12.12 -3.44 0.63
CA MET A 218 -12.14 -3.21 -0.81
C MET A 218 -11.44 -1.89 -1.17
N LEU A 219 -10.66 -1.88 -2.26
CA LEU A 219 -9.88 -0.70 -2.71
C LEU A 219 -8.89 -0.15 -1.67
N ASP A 220 -8.55 -0.94 -0.67
CA ASP A 220 -7.55 -0.61 0.35
C ASP A 220 -6.13 -1.07 -0.06
N GLY A 221 -5.10 -0.57 0.62
CA GLY A 221 -3.72 -0.94 0.37
C GLY A 221 -3.44 -2.42 0.64
N ASP A 222 -3.98 -2.99 1.71
CA ASP A 222 -3.67 -4.37 2.08
C ASP A 222 -4.10 -5.38 1.01
N ILE A 223 -5.28 -5.17 0.41
CA ILE A 223 -5.79 -6.08 -0.62
C ILE A 223 -4.94 -6.05 -1.89
N ASN A 224 -4.22 -4.96 -2.14
CA ASN A 224 -3.29 -4.84 -3.26
C ASN A 224 -2.13 -5.84 -3.16
N THR A 225 -1.71 -6.22 -1.94
CA THR A 225 -0.71 -7.29 -1.75
C THR A 225 -1.26 -8.64 -2.25
N ALA A 226 -2.52 -8.95 -1.96
CA ALA A 226 -3.18 -10.17 -2.41
C ALA A 226 -3.45 -10.18 -3.92
N ILE A 227 -3.83 -9.03 -4.49
CA ILE A 227 -3.96 -8.86 -5.95
C ILE A 227 -2.61 -9.13 -6.64
N SER A 228 -1.53 -8.56 -6.10
CA SER A 228 -0.18 -8.73 -6.63
C SER A 228 0.26 -10.19 -6.54
N TRP A 229 0.02 -10.84 -5.40
CA TRP A 229 0.33 -12.25 -5.19
C TRP A 229 -0.48 -13.17 -6.11
N ALA A 230 -1.79 -12.92 -6.29
CA ALA A 230 -2.65 -13.70 -7.17
C ALA A 230 -2.18 -13.61 -8.63
N ALA A 231 -1.91 -12.39 -9.10
CA ALA A 231 -1.42 -12.13 -10.44
C ALA A 231 -0.08 -12.82 -10.70
N ALA A 232 0.85 -12.74 -9.75
CA ALA A 232 2.15 -13.39 -9.80
C ALA A 232 2.07 -14.92 -9.95
N ASN A 233 1.08 -15.53 -9.32
CA ASN A 233 0.91 -16.98 -9.28
C ASN A 233 -0.11 -17.51 -10.30
N GLY A 234 -0.62 -16.65 -11.19
CA GLY A 234 -1.63 -17.05 -12.20
C GLY A 234 -2.93 -17.58 -11.58
N ILE A 235 -3.32 -17.02 -10.44
CA ILE A 235 -4.55 -17.34 -9.73
C ILE A 235 -5.56 -16.24 -10.05
N ALA A 236 -6.78 -16.63 -10.43
CA ALA A 236 -7.84 -15.66 -10.69
C ALA A 236 -8.20 -14.93 -9.38
N PHE A 237 -8.60 -13.67 -9.48
CA PHE A 237 -9.10 -12.90 -8.36
C PHE A 237 -10.60 -12.69 -8.57
N ASN A 238 -11.44 -13.17 -7.64
CA ASN A 238 -12.88 -12.96 -7.70
C ASN A 238 -13.25 -11.65 -6.99
N PRO A 239 -13.59 -10.57 -7.71
CA PRO A 239 -13.88 -9.27 -7.09
C PRO A 239 -15.27 -9.20 -6.43
N ASP A 240 -16.13 -10.20 -6.64
CA ASP A 240 -17.50 -10.24 -6.13
C ASP A 240 -17.55 -11.01 -4.81
N GLY A 241 -17.63 -10.27 -3.71
CA GLY A 241 -17.61 -10.83 -2.35
C GLY A 241 -18.83 -11.67 -1.98
N ASP A 242 -19.88 -11.69 -2.81
CA ASP A 242 -21.11 -12.45 -2.59
C ASP A 242 -21.13 -13.78 -3.36
N THR A 243 -20.02 -14.10 -4.04
CA THR A 243 -19.89 -15.30 -4.86
C THR A 243 -18.65 -16.12 -4.49
N TRP A 244 -18.63 -17.36 -4.96
CA TRP A 244 -17.50 -18.26 -4.79
C TRP A 244 -17.12 -18.93 -6.11
N ASP A 245 -15.85 -18.79 -6.51
CA ASP A 245 -15.25 -19.45 -7.67
C ASP A 245 -14.13 -20.38 -7.20
N GLU A 246 -14.18 -21.64 -7.64
CA GLU A 246 -13.21 -22.68 -7.27
C GLU A 246 -11.79 -22.43 -7.79
N ASN A 247 -11.65 -21.63 -8.86
CA ASN A 247 -10.39 -21.36 -9.53
C ASN A 247 -9.76 -20.02 -9.12
N ALA A 248 -10.41 -19.28 -8.22
CA ALA A 248 -10.02 -17.93 -7.82
C ALA A 248 -9.69 -17.82 -6.32
N LEU A 249 -9.00 -16.74 -5.94
CA LEU A 249 -9.08 -16.19 -4.59
C LEU A 249 -10.43 -15.52 -4.41
N ASN A 250 -11.15 -15.88 -3.35
CA ASN A 250 -12.45 -15.32 -3.02
C ASN A 250 -12.36 -14.36 -1.84
N TRP A 251 -13.32 -13.45 -1.73
CA TRP A 251 -13.22 -12.33 -0.79
C TRP A 251 -14.45 -12.19 0.10
N TYR A 252 -14.19 -11.75 1.32
CA TYR A 252 -15.16 -11.19 2.25
C TYR A 252 -14.75 -9.74 2.52
N TYR A 253 -15.45 -8.80 1.89
CA TYR A 253 -15.17 -7.38 2.08
C TYR A 253 -15.80 -6.88 3.38
N THR A 254 -14.98 -6.25 4.23
CA THR A 254 -15.39 -5.64 5.49
C THR A 254 -15.26 -4.12 5.43
N ASP A 255 -15.85 -3.43 6.41
CA ASP A 255 -15.78 -1.98 6.48
C ASP A 255 -14.45 -1.52 7.12
N SER A 256 -13.80 -2.38 7.91
CA SER A 256 -12.48 -2.11 8.50
C SER A 256 -11.58 -3.34 8.51
N PHE A 257 -10.27 -3.12 8.63
CA PHE A 257 -9.29 -4.20 8.81
C PHE A 257 -9.48 -4.92 10.15
N ASN A 258 -9.92 -4.22 11.20
CA ASN A 258 -10.24 -4.85 12.49
C ASN A 258 -11.33 -5.91 12.34
N GLU A 259 -12.34 -5.67 11.50
CA GLU A 259 -13.36 -6.66 11.15
C GLU A 259 -12.78 -7.80 10.29
N ALA A 260 -11.89 -7.48 9.34
CA ALA A 260 -11.25 -8.49 8.49
C ALA A 260 -10.45 -9.50 9.33
N ASP A 261 -9.60 -9.00 10.24
CA ASP A 261 -8.83 -9.82 11.18
C ASP A 261 -9.77 -10.67 12.04
N SER A 262 -10.85 -10.06 12.54
CA SER A 262 -11.81 -10.73 13.41
C SER A 262 -12.56 -11.85 12.69
N ALA A 263 -12.83 -11.70 11.39
CA ALA A 263 -13.46 -12.73 10.57
C ALA A 263 -12.57 -13.99 10.49
N TRP A 264 -11.25 -13.82 10.39
CA TRP A 264 -10.30 -14.93 10.52
C TRP A 264 -10.29 -15.52 11.94
N ILE A 265 -10.12 -14.68 12.96
CA ILE A 265 -9.98 -15.11 14.37
C ILE A 265 -11.19 -15.93 14.81
N THR A 266 -12.40 -15.48 14.45
CA THR A 266 -13.65 -16.15 14.81
C THR A 266 -13.99 -17.34 13.92
N GLY A 267 -13.31 -17.50 12.78
CA GLY A 267 -13.60 -18.55 11.80
C GLY A 267 -14.95 -18.34 11.10
N PHE A 268 -15.26 -17.09 10.74
CA PHE A 268 -16.50 -16.72 10.06
C PHE A 268 -16.73 -17.56 8.80
N CYS A 269 -17.98 -17.97 8.58
CA CYS A 269 -18.40 -18.72 7.39
C CYS A 269 -19.78 -18.28 6.93
N GLU A 270 -20.00 -18.23 5.62
CA GLU A 270 -21.32 -17.97 5.05
C GLU A 270 -21.58 -18.78 3.78
N GLU A 271 -22.84 -18.80 3.33
CA GLU A 271 -23.22 -19.42 2.06
C GLU A 271 -23.08 -18.42 0.91
N LEU A 272 -22.29 -18.80 -0.10
CA LEU A 272 -22.04 -17.99 -1.29
C LEU A 272 -22.61 -18.66 -2.53
N VAL A 273 -23.03 -17.84 -3.49
CA VAL A 273 -23.46 -18.33 -4.81
C VAL A 273 -22.25 -18.82 -5.58
N VAL A 274 -22.29 -20.06 -6.07
CA VAL A 274 -21.19 -20.63 -6.85
C VAL A 274 -21.12 -19.96 -8.22
N VAL A 275 -19.91 -19.69 -8.69
CA VAL A 275 -19.60 -19.22 -10.04
C VAL A 275 -18.81 -20.31 -10.75
N ALA A 276 -19.22 -20.62 -11.98
CA ALA A 276 -18.52 -21.51 -12.89
C ALA A 276 -18.45 -20.86 -14.28
N ASP A 277 -17.28 -20.88 -14.90
CA ASP A 277 -17.01 -20.25 -16.21
C ASP A 277 -17.48 -18.78 -16.28
N GLY A 278 -17.26 -18.03 -15.20
CA GLY A 278 -17.65 -16.61 -15.08
C GLY A 278 -19.16 -16.37 -14.99
N LYS A 279 -19.96 -17.39 -14.67
CA LYS A 279 -21.42 -17.27 -14.51
C LYS A 279 -21.86 -17.79 -13.15
N ARG A 280 -22.73 -17.02 -12.49
CA ARG A 280 -23.44 -17.47 -11.28
C ARG A 280 -24.27 -18.71 -11.62
N THR A 281 -24.11 -19.75 -10.81
CA THR A 281 -24.91 -20.98 -10.88
C THR A 281 -26.11 -20.89 -9.92
N GLY A 282 -26.94 -21.92 -9.87
CA GLY A 282 -27.99 -22.04 -8.86
C GLY A 282 -27.51 -22.63 -7.53
N ASP A 283 -26.25 -23.06 -7.46
CA ASP A 283 -25.70 -23.77 -6.31
C ASP A 283 -25.15 -22.78 -5.28
N LYS A 284 -25.18 -23.21 -4.02
CA LYS A 284 -24.56 -22.50 -2.91
C LYS A 284 -23.48 -23.34 -2.27
N LYS A 285 -22.44 -22.69 -1.79
CA LYS A 285 -21.37 -23.32 -1.01
C LYS A 285 -21.15 -22.56 0.28
N ARG A 286 -21.13 -23.29 1.40
CA ARG A 286 -20.68 -22.72 2.68
C ARG A 286 -19.16 -22.63 2.68
N VAL A 287 -18.62 -21.43 2.83
CA VAL A 287 -17.18 -21.15 2.75
C VAL A 287 -16.76 -20.33 3.97
N CYS A 288 -15.64 -20.71 4.58
CA CYS A 288 -15.08 -20.06 5.76
C CYS A 288 -13.85 -19.22 5.40
N ILE A 289 -13.56 -18.22 6.23
CA ILE A 289 -12.35 -17.40 6.10
C ILE A 289 -11.10 -18.26 6.34
N SER A 290 -10.16 -18.15 5.42
CA SER A 290 -8.90 -18.91 5.36
C SER A 290 -7.66 -18.03 5.58
N GLY A 291 -7.85 -16.72 5.68
CA GLY A 291 -6.78 -15.74 5.91
C GLY A 291 -7.31 -14.31 5.79
N THR A 292 -6.42 -13.33 5.85
CA THR A 292 -6.78 -11.91 5.82
C THR A 292 -5.69 -11.09 5.12
N ALA A 293 -6.08 -9.99 4.47
CA ALA A 293 -5.17 -8.93 4.08
C ALA A 293 -5.21 -7.85 5.18
N THR A 294 -4.06 -7.52 5.76
CA THR A 294 -3.95 -6.67 6.96
C THR A 294 -2.55 -6.09 7.13
N TRP A 295 -2.41 -5.13 8.03
CA TRP A 295 -1.18 -4.43 8.39
C TRP A 295 -0.94 -4.50 9.91
N THR A 296 0.12 -3.90 10.45
CA THR A 296 0.34 -3.84 11.92
C THR A 296 -0.47 -2.70 12.55
N PRO A 297 -1.51 -2.95 13.36
CA PRO A 297 -1.57 -3.99 14.40
C PRO A 297 -2.25 -5.32 14.05
N GLY A 298 -2.97 -5.40 12.94
CA GLY A 298 -3.77 -6.56 12.56
C GLY A 298 -2.99 -7.85 12.41
N ASP A 299 -1.78 -7.83 11.84
CA ASP A 299 -0.91 -9.01 11.75
C ASP A 299 -0.53 -9.57 13.14
N VAL A 300 -0.22 -8.67 14.10
CA VAL A 300 0.04 -9.01 15.51
C VAL A 300 -1.23 -9.56 16.17
N ARG A 301 -2.39 -8.96 15.90
CA ARG A 301 -3.69 -9.39 16.44
C ARG A 301 -4.05 -10.80 15.97
N VAL A 302 -3.88 -11.07 14.67
CA VAL A 302 -4.04 -12.40 14.06
C VAL A 302 -3.11 -13.40 14.72
N PHE A 303 -1.80 -13.09 14.79
CA PHE A 303 -0.81 -13.99 15.37
C PHE A 303 -1.10 -14.32 16.84
N ARG A 304 -1.44 -13.33 17.67
CA ARG A 304 -1.68 -13.53 19.10
C ARG A 304 -2.97 -14.30 19.39
N ASN A 305 -4.05 -14.06 18.63
CA ASN A 305 -5.36 -14.64 18.94
C ASN A 305 -5.65 -15.95 18.19
N LYS A 306 -5.13 -16.11 16.96
CA LYS A 306 -5.30 -17.31 16.15
C LYS A 306 -4.10 -17.50 15.22
N PRO A 307 -2.96 -17.99 15.76
CA PRO A 307 -1.75 -18.25 14.96
C PRO A 307 -1.97 -19.36 13.93
N GLY A 308 -1.06 -19.47 12.97
CA GLY A 308 -1.10 -20.47 11.89
C GLY A 308 -1.24 -19.87 10.48
N LEU A 309 -1.37 -18.55 10.37
CA LEU A 309 -1.16 -17.86 9.10
C LEU A 309 0.30 -17.45 8.95
N VAL A 310 0.74 -17.35 7.70
CA VAL A 310 2.02 -16.78 7.29
C VAL A 310 1.77 -15.68 6.26
N LYS A 311 2.74 -14.78 6.08
CA LYS A 311 2.68 -13.75 5.02
C LYS A 311 2.98 -14.42 3.68
N LEU A 312 1.97 -14.50 2.81
CA LEU A 312 2.09 -15.01 1.44
C LEU A 312 2.76 -13.97 0.52
N LEU A 313 2.50 -12.70 0.79
CA LEU A 313 3.24 -11.55 0.27
C LEU A 313 3.15 -10.43 1.30
N SER A 314 4.21 -9.63 1.41
CA SER A 314 4.19 -8.40 2.18
C SER A 314 4.86 -7.26 1.44
N THR A 315 4.74 -6.07 2.00
CA THR A 315 5.53 -4.90 1.61
C THR A 315 7.02 -5.04 1.92
N TRP A 316 7.48 -6.16 2.52
CA TRP A 316 8.91 -6.47 2.53
C TRP A 316 9.36 -6.70 1.10
N GLU A 317 8.74 -7.66 0.40
CA GLU A 317 9.04 -7.95 -1.00
C GLU A 317 8.66 -6.76 -1.89
N ASN A 318 7.49 -6.16 -1.62
CA ASN A 318 6.90 -5.05 -2.36
C ASN A 318 7.11 -3.68 -1.67
N SER A 319 8.33 -3.34 -1.24
CA SER A 319 8.57 -2.11 -0.48
C SER A 319 8.43 -0.80 -1.27
N GLY A 320 8.27 -0.87 -2.60
CA GLY A 320 7.87 0.26 -3.43
C GLY A 320 6.36 0.50 -3.47
N GLN A 321 5.55 -0.43 -2.95
CA GLN A 321 4.08 -0.40 -3.02
C GLN A 321 3.47 0.68 -2.12
N MET A 322 3.81 0.70 -0.83
CA MET A 322 3.08 1.47 0.18
C MET A 322 3.92 2.57 0.82
N GLY A 323 4.15 3.65 0.09
CA GLY A 323 4.59 4.92 0.70
C GLY A 323 3.39 5.73 1.19
N GLY A 324 3.56 6.56 2.20
CA GLY A 324 2.47 7.41 2.67
C GLY A 324 2.05 8.48 1.66
N ALA A 325 0.85 9.01 1.81
CA ALA A 325 0.38 10.14 1.03
C ALA A 325 -0.22 11.19 1.97
N ILE A 326 0.33 12.41 1.92
CA ILE A 326 -0.20 13.57 2.63
C ILE A 326 -1.08 14.35 1.67
N PHE A 327 -2.38 14.36 1.93
CA PHE A 327 -3.34 15.17 1.19
C PHE A 327 -3.57 16.50 1.91
N GLY A 328 -3.69 17.57 1.14
CA GLY A 328 -4.11 18.89 1.61
C GLY A 328 -4.87 19.64 0.52
N ILE A 329 -5.57 20.72 0.88
CA ILE A 329 -6.28 21.57 -0.07
C ILE A 329 -5.29 22.52 -0.74
N LYS A 330 -5.24 22.57 -2.08
CA LYS A 330 -4.30 23.38 -2.87
C LYS A 330 -4.17 24.82 -2.34
N LYS A 331 -5.31 25.50 -2.10
CA LYS A 331 -5.35 26.88 -1.57
C LYS A 331 -4.72 27.00 -0.19
N LEU A 332 -5.00 26.06 0.71
CA LEU A 332 -4.43 26.05 2.07
C LEU A 332 -2.91 25.85 2.01
N ASN A 333 -2.46 24.87 1.22
CA ASN A 333 -1.05 24.55 1.08
C ASN A 333 -0.27 25.71 0.44
N GLN A 334 -0.87 26.42 -0.51
CA GLN A 334 -0.23 27.57 -1.15
C GLN A 334 -0.19 28.80 -0.23
N ALA A 335 -1.25 29.06 0.53
CA ALA A 335 -1.27 30.17 1.48
C ALA A 335 -0.29 29.98 2.64
N HIS A 336 -0.08 28.74 3.07
CA HIS A 336 0.81 28.36 4.17
C HIS A 336 2.03 27.55 3.70
N LYS A 337 2.52 27.86 2.49
CA LYS A 337 3.60 27.10 1.84
C LYS A 337 4.86 26.97 2.68
N LYS A 338 5.21 28.02 3.44
CA LYS A 338 6.40 28.01 4.30
C LYS A 338 6.25 27.04 5.47
N GLU A 339 5.08 27.04 6.10
CA GLU A 339 4.74 26.16 7.21
C GLU A 339 4.66 24.70 6.74
N VAL A 340 4.11 24.43 5.55
CA VAL A 340 4.09 23.09 4.94
C VAL A 340 5.51 22.58 4.67
N ILE A 341 6.38 23.42 4.08
CA ILE A 341 7.79 23.07 3.83
C ILE A 341 8.52 22.79 5.16
N ALA A 342 8.33 23.63 6.17
CA ALA A 342 8.93 23.46 7.49
C ALA A 342 8.45 22.16 8.18
N TRP A 343 7.18 21.79 7.98
CA TRP A 343 6.61 20.56 8.52
C TRP A 343 7.19 19.30 7.86
N LEU A 344 7.32 19.29 6.54
CA LEU A 344 7.99 18.19 5.84
C LEU A 344 9.46 18.08 6.25
N ALA A 345 10.16 19.22 6.34
CA ALA A 345 11.56 19.27 6.78
C ALA A 345 11.75 18.73 8.20
N SER A 346 10.89 19.14 9.14
CA SER A 346 10.96 18.65 10.53
C SER A 346 10.70 17.15 10.62
N ALA A 347 9.75 16.63 9.84
CA ALA A 347 9.47 15.20 9.77
C ALA A 347 10.67 14.39 9.23
N TYR A 348 11.36 14.88 8.19
CA TYR A 348 12.56 14.20 7.66
C TYR A 348 13.76 14.29 8.60
N ALA A 349 13.92 15.40 9.33
CA ALA A 349 14.92 15.51 10.39
C ALA A 349 14.63 14.51 11.53
N GLY A 350 13.37 14.40 11.97
CA GLY A 350 12.95 13.36 12.92
C GLY A 350 13.15 11.96 12.37
N GLY A 351 12.97 11.76 11.06
CA GLY A 351 13.28 10.52 10.35
C GLY A 351 14.75 10.11 10.48
N VAL A 352 15.69 11.05 10.39
CA VAL A 352 17.13 10.78 10.62
C VAL A 352 17.36 10.26 12.04
N GLU A 353 16.78 10.90 13.06
CA GLU A 353 16.93 10.45 14.44
C GLU A 353 16.28 9.08 14.69
N VAL A 354 15.05 8.85 14.22
CA VAL A 354 14.36 7.56 14.32
C VAL A 354 15.15 6.44 13.66
N ARG A 355 15.84 6.72 12.55
CA ARG A 355 16.60 5.73 11.80
C ARG A 355 17.98 5.45 12.35
N THR A 356 18.50 6.29 13.24
CA THR A 356 19.85 6.18 13.80
C THR A 356 19.86 5.91 15.29
N GLN A 357 18.75 6.18 16.00
CA GLN A 357 18.67 6.13 17.45
C GLN A 357 17.42 5.40 17.93
N ARG A 358 17.61 4.29 18.66
CA ARG A 358 16.50 3.50 19.19
C ARG A 358 15.62 4.28 20.18
N LYS A 359 16.20 5.25 20.89
CA LYS A 359 15.45 6.17 21.76
C LYS A 359 14.42 7.01 21.00
N ALA A 360 14.73 7.45 19.77
CA ALA A 360 13.79 8.20 18.95
C ALA A 360 12.64 7.29 18.45
N VAL A 361 12.91 6.02 18.13
CA VAL A 361 11.86 5.03 17.83
C VAL A 361 10.93 4.83 19.04
N ALA A 362 11.50 4.68 20.24
CA ALA A 362 10.73 4.54 21.46
C ALA A 362 9.85 5.77 21.75
N HIS A 363 10.39 6.96 21.53
CA HIS A 363 9.63 8.19 21.66
C HIS A 363 8.49 8.27 20.63
N ALA A 364 8.75 7.96 19.35
CA ALA A 364 7.70 7.86 18.33
C ALA A 364 6.61 6.86 18.72
N GLY A 365 6.96 5.70 19.28
CA GLY A 365 6.01 4.70 19.76
C GLY A 365 5.16 5.18 20.94
N GLN A 366 5.72 5.99 21.83
CA GLN A 366 4.97 6.67 22.90
C GLN A 366 3.97 7.69 22.32
N VAL A 367 4.40 8.53 21.38
CA VAL A 367 3.52 9.50 20.70
C VAL A 367 2.41 8.79 19.92
N ALA A 368 2.73 7.67 19.25
CA ALA A 368 1.74 6.83 18.57
C ALA A 368 0.70 6.26 19.55
N PHE A 369 1.14 5.81 20.74
CA PHE A 369 0.23 5.34 21.78
C PHE A 369 -0.69 6.45 22.29
N GLU A 370 -0.16 7.64 22.54
CA GLU A 370 -0.95 8.80 23.00
C GLU A 370 -1.94 9.29 21.94
N SER A 371 -1.57 9.20 20.66
CA SER A 371 -2.40 9.67 19.55
C SER A 371 -3.44 8.64 19.11
N PHE A 372 -3.13 7.34 19.20
CA PHE A 372 -3.89 6.28 18.55
C PHE A 372 -4.23 5.06 19.43
N GLY A 373 -3.58 4.89 20.59
CA GLY A 373 -3.55 3.63 21.33
C GLY A 373 -4.91 3.07 21.77
N GLU A 374 -5.91 3.93 22.01
CA GLU A 374 -7.27 3.48 22.34
C GLU A 374 -7.94 2.70 21.20
N SER A 375 -7.67 3.10 19.96
CA SER A 375 -8.26 2.49 18.76
C SER A 375 -7.58 1.18 18.36
N THR A 376 -6.25 1.11 18.49
CA THR A 376 -5.48 -0.05 18.00
C THR A 376 -5.34 -1.16 19.03
N GLY A 377 -5.37 -0.81 20.32
CA GLY A 377 -5.05 -1.71 21.44
C GLY A 377 -3.55 -1.95 21.65
N MET A 378 -2.69 -1.33 20.84
CA MET A 378 -1.23 -1.40 21.01
C MET A 378 -0.77 -0.53 22.17
N SER A 379 0.22 -1.01 22.92
CA SER A 379 0.99 -0.19 23.86
C SER A 379 2.09 0.60 23.14
N ALA A 380 2.70 1.57 23.83
CA ALA A 380 3.91 2.24 23.34
C ALA A 380 5.05 1.25 23.05
N ALA A 381 5.19 0.22 23.89
CA ALA A 381 6.15 -0.86 23.70
C ALA A 381 5.86 -1.67 22.44
N ASP A 382 4.59 -2.00 22.16
CA ASP A 382 4.21 -2.70 20.92
C ASP A 382 4.57 -1.85 19.68
N TRP A 383 4.21 -0.55 19.66
CA TRP A 383 4.54 0.34 18.53
C TRP A 383 6.04 0.42 18.27
N THR A 384 6.81 0.52 19.35
CA THR A 384 8.27 0.57 19.28
C THR A 384 8.85 -0.77 18.81
N PHE A 385 8.33 -1.88 19.33
CA PHE A 385 8.84 -3.22 19.05
C PHE A 385 8.61 -3.61 17.59
N TYR A 386 7.40 -3.34 17.05
CA TYR A 386 6.99 -3.70 15.69
C TYR A 386 7.27 -2.61 14.64
N TYR A 387 7.84 -1.47 15.00
CA TYR A 387 8.44 -0.55 14.02
C TYR A 387 9.46 -1.29 13.13
N GLU A 388 10.24 -2.18 13.72
CA GLU A 388 11.09 -3.11 12.97
C GLU A 388 10.35 -4.42 12.74
N ARG A 389 10.70 -5.10 11.65
CA ARG A 389 10.26 -6.46 11.38
C ARG A 389 10.75 -7.43 12.46
N ARG A 390 9.87 -8.32 12.92
CA ARG A 390 10.12 -9.30 13.99
C ARG A 390 9.70 -10.68 13.54
N GLU A 391 10.66 -11.60 13.47
CA GLU A 391 10.35 -13.00 13.23
C GLU A 391 9.76 -13.67 14.48
N LYS A 392 8.67 -14.40 14.28
CA LYS A 392 7.97 -15.20 15.27
C LYS A 392 7.71 -16.58 14.70
N MET A 393 7.46 -17.54 15.59
CA MET A 393 7.14 -18.91 15.20
C MET A 393 5.68 -19.22 15.53
N ASN A 394 4.96 -19.75 14.54
CA ASN A 394 3.66 -20.36 14.74
C ASN A 394 3.82 -21.69 15.52
N PRO A 395 2.75 -22.17 16.18
CA PRO A 395 2.77 -23.46 16.90
C PRO A 395 3.09 -24.68 16.02
N ASP A 396 2.85 -24.60 14.72
CA ASP A 396 3.17 -25.67 13.75
C ASP A 396 4.63 -25.65 13.29
N GLY A 397 5.43 -24.70 13.77
CA GLY A 397 6.83 -24.51 13.41
C GLY A 397 7.07 -23.68 12.15
N SER A 398 6.03 -23.14 11.52
CA SER A 398 6.20 -22.14 10.45
C SER A 398 6.62 -20.78 11.02
N GLU A 399 7.49 -20.06 10.31
CA GLU A 399 7.93 -18.71 10.67
C GLU A 399 6.98 -17.66 10.10
N VAL A 400 6.73 -16.59 10.86
CA VAL A 400 5.94 -15.44 10.44
C VAL A 400 6.62 -14.16 10.89
N SER A 401 6.80 -13.23 9.96
CA SER A 401 7.31 -11.89 10.24
C SER A 401 6.16 -10.96 10.62
N LEU A 402 6.34 -10.15 11.65
CA LEU A 402 5.37 -9.16 12.12
C LEU A 402 6.00 -7.76 12.15
N GLY A 403 5.20 -6.73 11.91
CA GLY A 403 5.71 -5.35 11.88
C GLY A 403 6.63 -5.07 10.70
N GLY A 404 7.28 -3.90 10.75
CA GLY A 404 8.16 -3.41 9.71
C GLY A 404 7.60 -2.18 9.03
N SER A 405 7.94 -1.02 9.57
CA SER A 405 7.75 0.30 8.96
C SER A 405 9.10 0.94 8.70
N GLN A 406 9.12 1.98 7.87
CA GLN A 406 10.29 2.80 7.66
C GLN A 406 9.91 4.28 7.59
N ALA A 407 10.41 5.07 8.55
CA ALA A 407 10.38 6.52 8.42
C ALA A 407 11.36 6.95 7.32
N PHE A 408 10.94 7.90 6.48
CA PHE A 408 11.80 8.47 5.46
C PHE A 408 12.79 9.48 6.04
N VAL A 409 14.02 9.43 5.53
CA VAL A 409 14.87 10.60 5.44
C VAL A 409 14.62 11.33 4.12
N LEU A 410 15.09 12.57 4.00
CA LEU A 410 14.81 13.40 2.82
C LEU A 410 15.25 12.71 1.50
N SER A 411 16.44 12.13 1.44
CA SER A 411 16.92 11.45 0.22
C SER A 411 15.99 10.31 -0.24
N GLU A 412 15.49 9.49 0.69
CA GLU A 412 14.55 8.40 0.39
C GLU A 412 13.19 8.94 -0.08
N ALA A 413 12.69 10.03 0.51
CA ALA A 413 11.47 10.68 0.03
C ALA A 413 11.65 11.23 -1.40
N LEU A 414 12.78 11.88 -1.70
CA LEU A 414 13.05 12.40 -3.05
C LEU A 414 13.13 11.28 -4.10
N ASP A 415 13.67 10.12 -3.74
CA ASP A 415 13.70 8.93 -4.60
C ASP A 415 12.29 8.36 -4.78
N PHE A 416 11.55 8.16 -3.69
CA PHE A 416 10.25 7.48 -3.70
C PHE A 416 9.17 8.25 -4.47
N TYR A 417 9.13 9.58 -4.31
CA TYR A 417 8.17 10.46 -4.99
C TYR A 417 8.67 10.97 -6.36
N GLY A 418 9.78 10.43 -6.87
CA GLY A 418 10.20 10.69 -8.25
C GLY A 418 10.83 12.06 -8.49
N ILE A 419 11.27 12.76 -7.43
CA ILE A 419 12.08 13.98 -7.60
C ILE A 419 13.45 13.59 -8.19
N ASN A 420 14.01 12.49 -7.70
CA ASN A 420 15.16 11.83 -8.33
C ASN A 420 14.67 10.75 -9.30
N LYS A 421 14.55 11.11 -10.59
CA LYS A 421 13.96 10.23 -11.62
C LYS A 421 14.68 8.89 -11.82
N ASP A 422 15.98 8.83 -11.51
CA ASP A 422 16.77 7.61 -11.65
C ASP A 422 16.33 6.50 -10.66
N ALA A 423 15.57 6.85 -9.61
CA ALA A 423 15.02 5.92 -8.64
C ALA A 423 13.76 5.17 -9.12
N GLY A 424 13.19 5.53 -10.29
CA GLY A 424 12.08 4.78 -10.90
C GLY A 424 10.67 5.20 -10.48
N GLU A 425 10.52 6.29 -9.73
CA GLU A 425 9.23 6.88 -9.31
C GLU A 425 8.24 5.89 -8.63
N PRO A 426 8.63 5.14 -7.57
CA PRO A 426 7.79 4.11 -6.94
C PRO A 426 6.35 4.55 -6.63
N PHE A 427 6.17 5.75 -6.07
CA PHE A 427 4.83 6.25 -5.73
C PHE A 427 3.92 6.38 -6.94
N LYS A 428 4.42 6.94 -8.04
CA LYS A 428 3.66 7.11 -9.30
C LYS A 428 3.28 5.76 -9.90
N VAL A 429 4.20 4.81 -9.85
CA VAL A 429 3.97 3.43 -10.31
C VAL A 429 2.88 2.78 -9.47
N ALA A 430 2.97 2.83 -8.14
CA ALA A 430 1.97 2.28 -7.23
C ALA A 430 0.59 2.90 -7.48
N TYR A 431 0.52 4.23 -7.46
CA TYR A 431 -0.71 4.99 -7.73
C TYR A 431 -1.40 4.54 -9.03
N THR A 432 -0.62 4.47 -10.11
CA THR A 432 -1.15 4.15 -11.44
C THR A 432 -1.52 2.67 -11.56
N TYR A 433 -0.68 1.78 -11.05
CA TYR A 433 -0.88 0.34 -11.13
C TYR A 433 -2.13 -0.08 -10.36
N TYR A 434 -2.25 0.31 -9.10
CA TYR A 434 -3.40 -0.07 -8.26
C TYR A 434 -4.68 0.68 -8.62
N GLY A 435 -4.59 1.94 -9.07
CA GLY A 435 -5.75 2.63 -9.65
C GLY A 435 -6.32 1.88 -10.88
N ASN A 436 -5.44 1.41 -11.77
CA ASN A 436 -5.84 0.62 -12.95
C ASN A 436 -6.42 -0.75 -12.56
N MET A 437 -5.84 -1.41 -11.56
CA MET A 437 -6.36 -2.68 -11.05
C MET A 437 -7.72 -2.50 -10.40
N GLY A 438 -7.88 -1.48 -9.56
CA GLY A 438 -9.16 -1.13 -8.94
C GLY A 438 -10.23 -0.83 -9.99
N SER A 439 -9.88 -0.10 -11.05
CA SER A 439 -10.81 0.19 -12.16
C SER A 439 -11.19 -1.03 -12.99
N GLN A 440 -10.32 -2.04 -13.06
CA GLN A 440 -10.61 -3.30 -13.75
C GLN A 440 -11.46 -4.25 -12.92
N LEU A 441 -11.15 -4.36 -11.62
CA LEU A 441 -11.82 -5.28 -10.71
C LEU A 441 -13.18 -4.74 -10.24
N TRP A 442 -13.29 -3.43 -10.03
CA TRP A 442 -14.49 -2.77 -9.51
C TRP A 442 -14.86 -1.53 -10.34
N PRO A 443 -15.18 -1.68 -11.65
CA PRO A 443 -15.45 -0.55 -12.55
C PRO A 443 -16.68 0.27 -12.14
N ASP A 444 -17.63 -0.31 -11.41
CA ASP A 444 -18.81 0.42 -10.93
C ASP A 444 -18.48 1.35 -9.74
N ILE A 445 -17.40 1.08 -9.02
CA ILE A 445 -16.97 1.83 -7.83
C ILE A 445 -15.85 2.81 -8.20
N LEU A 446 -14.86 2.35 -8.97
CA LEU A 446 -13.75 3.14 -9.48
C LEU A 446 -13.75 3.12 -11.02
N PRO A 447 -14.66 3.83 -11.70
CA PRO A 447 -14.72 3.81 -13.16
C PRO A 447 -13.49 4.44 -13.83
N SER A 448 -12.87 5.41 -13.14
CA SER A 448 -11.65 6.11 -13.53
C SER A 448 -11.03 6.77 -12.31
N PHE A 449 -9.80 7.24 -12.43
CA PHE A 449 -9.12 8.06 -11.43
C PHE A 449 -8.25 9.11 -12.13
N PRO A 450 -7.96 10.25 -11.48
CA PRO A 450 -7.10 11.27 -12.08
C PRO A 450 -5.68 10.75 -12.34
N PRO A 451 -4.99 11.23 -13.39
CA PRO A 451 -3.57 10.97 -13.54
C PRO A 451 -2.77 11.49 -12.35
N HIS A 452 -1.74 10.74 -11.93
CA HIS A 452 -0.85 11.13 -10.82
C HIS A 452 -0.35 12.58 -10.93
N ASP A 453 0.07 13.02 -12.12
CA ASP A 453 0.66 14.34 -12.34
C ASP A 453 -0.36 15.50 -12.19
N GLU A 454 -1.67 15.22 -12.12
CA GLU A 454 -2.70 16.21 -11.78
C GLU A 454 -2.91 16.37 -10.27
N VAL A 455 -2.45 15.40 -9.48
CA VAL A 455 -2.76 15.26 -8.05
C VAL A 455 -1.52 15.48 -7.19
N PHE A 456 -0.36 14.99 -7.63
CA PHE A 456 0.89 15.15 -6.92
C PHE A 456 1.56 16.49 -7.24
N ASN A 457 1.86 17.27 -6.21
CA ASN A 457 2.56 18.54 -6.32
C ASN A 457 4.02 18.38 -5.83
N PRO A 458 4.99 18.24 -6.75
CA PRO A 458 6.39 18.04 -6.40
C PRO A 458 7.07 19.28 -5.82
N GLU A 459 6.47 20.48 -5.95
CA GLU A 459 7.10 21.74 -5.53
C GLU A 459 7.46 21.75 -4.05
N TYR A 460 6.67 21.09 -3.20
CA TYR A 460 6.90 21.03 -1.76
C TYR A 460 8.17 20.23 -1.43
N LEU A 461 8.33 19.04 -2.00
CA LEU A 461 9.54 18.23 -1.80
C LEU A 461 10.78 18.86 -2.44
N ILE A 462 10.63 19.49 -3.61
CA ILE A 462 11.71 20.24 -4.25
C ILE A 462 12.16 21.37 -3.32
N ALA A 463 11.23 22.16 -2.78
CA ALA A 463 11.57 23.26 -1.88
C ALA A 463 12.24 22.78 -0.59
N VAL A 464 11.82 21.64 -0.02
CA VAL A 464 12.51 21.01 1.12
C VAL A 464 13.94 20.62 0.73
N SER A 465 14.16 20.11 -0.48
CA SER A 465 15.49 19.71 -0.97
C SER A 465 16.48 20.87 -1.15
N GLU A 466 15.96 22.09 -1.23
CA GLU A 466 16.73 23.33 -1.41
C GLU A 466 17.02 24.05 -0.07
N LEU A 467 16.48 23.56 1.05
CA LEU A 467 16.75 24.14 2.38
C LEU A 467 18.21 23.95 2.79
N GLU A 468 18.87 25.06 3.16
CA GLU A 468 20.20 25.01 3.74
C GLU A 468 20.18 24.41 5.15
N GLY A 469 21.19 23.59 5.47
CA GLY A 469 21.36 23.02 6.81
C GLY A 469 20.48 21.80 7.13
N LEU A 470 19.56 21.40 6.25
CA LEU A 470 18.80 20.16 6.40
C LEU A 470 19.65 18.98 5.93
N GLU A 471 19.91 18.04 6.83
CA GLU A 471 20.61 16.79 6.48
C GLU A 471 19.77 15.95 5.52
N ARG A 472 20.39 15.49 4.43
CA ARG A 472 19.71 14.63 3.45
C ARG A 472 19.53 13.18 3.93
N GLY A 473 20.27 12.78 4.98
CA GLY A 473 20.30 11.42 5.50
C GLY A 473 20.97 10.41 4.57
N THR A 474 21.84 10.82 3.64
CA THR A 474 22.47 9.94 2.64
C THR A 474 23.42 8.89 3.24
N GLU A 475 23.88 9.09 4.48
CA GLU A 475 24.72 8.15 5.24
C GLU A 475 23.94 7.31 6.26
N VAL A 476 22.65 7.60 6.46
CA VAL A 476 21.77 6.70 7.19
C VAL A 476 21.67 5.47 6.30
N GLN A 477 22.48 4.45 6.62
CA GLN A 477 22.46 3.19 5.87
C GLN A 477 20.98 2.82 5.73
N SER A 478 20.50 2.79 4.47
CA SER A 478 19.19 2.27 4.16
C SER A 478 19.12 0.93 4.86
N ALA A 479 18.27 0.79 5.87
CA ALA A 479 18.09 -0.51 6.51
C ALA A 479 17.71 -1.45 5.36
N SER A 480 18.63 -2.33 4.99
CA SER A 480 18.58 -3.25 3.85
C SER A 480 18.55 -2.66 2.42
N LYS A 481 19.57 -1.93 1.97
CA LYS A 481 20.02 -2.25 0.58
C LYS A 481 20.65 -3.63 0.68
N ALA A 482 19.88 -4.66 0.35
CA ALA A 482 20.34 -6.03 0.43
C ALA A 482 21.72 -6.14 -0.23
N ASP A 483 22.70 -6.65 0.50
CA ASP A 483 24.01 -6.94 -0.08
C ASP A 483 23.83 -8.12 -1.06
N TYR A 484 23.88 -7.81 -2.36
CA TYR A 484 23.68 -8.79 -3.42
C TYR A 484 24.90 -9.71 -3.63
N THR A 485 26.00 -9.50 -2.89
CA THR A 485 27.26 -10.23 -3.11
C THR A 485 27.34 -11.57 -2.38
N GLU A 486 26.52 -11.81 -1.35
CA GLU A 486 26.46 -13.10 -0.68
C GLU A 486 25.39 -14.03 -1.30
N VAL A 487 25.88 -15.11 -1.93
CA VAL A 487 25.06 -16.27 -2.27
C VAL A 487 24.79 -17.02 -0.98
N SER A 488 23.64 -16.77 -0.36
CA SER A 488 23.16 -17.60 0.77
C SER A 488 23.11 -19.07 0.33
N THR A 489 23.78 -19.94 1.10
CA THR A 489 23.93 -21.37 0.83
C THR A 489 22.75 -22.22 1.31
N SER A 490 21.73 -21.58 1.89
CA SER A 490 20.45 -22.21 2.22
C SER A 490 19.44 -21.91 1.11
N PRO A 491 18.61 -22.86 0.66
CA PRO A 491 17.55 -22.57 -0.29
C PRO A 491 16.55 -21.62 0.39
N LYS A 492 16.69 -20.32 0.14
CA LYS A 492 15.69 -19.33 0.51
C LYS A 492 14.41 -19.72 -0.22
N LYS A 493 13.39 -20.16 0.54
CA LYS A 493 12.08 -20.48 -0.02
C LYS A 493 11.56 -19.24 -0.74
N ALA A 494 11.08 -19.41 -1.97
CA ALA A 494 10.54 -18.31 -2.75
C ALA A 494 9.29 -17.75 -2.05
N VAL A 495 9.39 -16.54 -1.49
CA VAL A 495 8.25 -15.84 -0.88
C VAL A 495 7.31 -15.27 -1.96
N GLY A 496 7.69 -15.33 -3.24
CA GLY A 496 6.80 -15.01 -4.35
C GLY A 496 7.41 -15.33 -5.71
N ASN A 497 7.22 -16.54 -6.21
CA ASN A 497 7.61 -16.91 -7.58
C ASN A 497 6.66 -16.26 -8.60
N MET A 498 6.92 -15.01 -8.98
CA MET A 498 6.11 -14.36 -10.02
C MET A 498 6.61 -14.79 -11.41
N SER A 499 5.87 -15.70 -12.07
CA SER A 499 6.22 -16.23 -13.39
C SER A 499 5.58 -15.44 -14.52
N TRP A 500 6.39 -14.71 -15.28
CA TRP A 500 5.93 -13.93 -16.44
C TRP A 500 6.31 -14.60 -17.76
N ASP A 501 5.35 -14.82 -18.66
CA ASP A 501 5.59 -15.44 -19.97
C ASP A 501 5.71 -14.39 -21.09
N ILE A 502 6.94 -14.04 -21.47
CA ILE A 502 7.22 -13.07 -22.54
C ILE A 502 7.38 -13.78 -23.89
N GLN A 503 6.57 -13.42 -24.90
CA GLN A 503 6.50 -14.12 -26.19
C GLN A 503 7.38 -13.51 -27.30
N PHE A 504 7.95 -14.37 -28.15
CA PHE A 504 8.89 -14.03 -29.22
C PHE A 504 8.54 -14.59 -30.59
N LYS A 505 8.98 -13.86 -31.64
CA LYS A 505 8.91 -14.33 -33.03
C LYS A 505 9.72 -15.61 -33.21
N THR A 506 9.22 -16.51 -34.06
CA THR A 506 9.89 -17.78 -34.38
C THR A 506 11.33 -17.55 -34.83
N GLY A 507 12.27 -18.31 -34.27
CA GLY A 507 13.70 -18.22 -34.60
C GLY A 507 14.37 -16.89 -34.26
N SER A 508 13.76 -16.06 -33.40
CA SER A 508 14.24 -14.71 -33.10
C SER A 508 14.16 -14.37 -31.61
N ALA A 509 15.01 -13.42 -31.19
CA ALA A 509 14.90 -12.69 -29.93
C ALA A 509 14.10 -11.39 -30.07
N LYS A 510 13.43 -11.17 -31.21
CA LYS A 510 12.50 -10.04 -31.40
C LYS A 510 11.15 -10.35 -30.75
N PHE A 511 10.68 -9.41 -29.93
CA PHE A 511 9.37 -9.49 -29.29
C PHE A 511 8.23 -9.58 -30.31
N GLU A 512 7.17 -10.31 -29.94
CA GLU A 512 5.90 -10.29 -30.67
C GLU A 512 5.16 -8.96 -30.50
N ILE A 513 4.22 -8.68 -31.40
CA ILE A 513 3.33 -7.52 -31.27
C ILE A 513 2.49 -7.69 -30.00
N GLY A 514 2.44 -6.64 -29.18
CA GLY A 514 1.69 -6.65 -27.90
C GLY A 514 2.52 -7.03 -26.68
N THR A 515 3.68 -7.68 -26.84
CA THR A 515 4.59 -8.04 -25.75
C THR A 515 5.06 -6.82 -24.94
N GLU A 516 5.17 -5.65 -25.57
CA GLU A 516 5.57 -4.42 -24.89
C GLU A 516 4.63 -4.03 -23.73
N ARG A 517 3.32 -4.32 -23.85
CA ARG A 517 2.36 -4.05 -22.77
C ARG A 517 2.65 -4.91 -21.54
N GLU A 518 2.94 -6.20 -21.75
CA GLU A 518 3.26 -7.13 -20.65
C GLU A 518 4.63 -6.81 -20.04
N LEU A 519 5.60 -6.39 -20.85
CA LEU A 519 6.89 -5.90 -20.36
C LEU A 519 6.76 -4.63 -19.51
N ARG A 520 5.85 -3.71 -19.86
CA ARG A 520 5.55 -2.52 -19.04
C ARG A 520 4.94 -2.90 -17.70
N LYS A 521 3.93 -3.77 -17.67
CA LYS A 521 3.37 -4.26 -16.40
C LYS A 521 4.43 -4.93 -15.51
N LEU A 522 5.30 -5.72 -16.13
CA LEU A 522 6.44 -6.34 -15.42
C LEU A 522 7.40 -5.28 -14.87
N ALA A 523 7.77 -4.26 -15.66
CA ALA A 523 8.62 -3.18 -15.17
C ALA A 523 7.98 -2.44 -13.98
N ASP A 524 6.69 -2.11 -14.07
CA ASP A 524 5.95 -1.48 -12.99
C ASP A 524 6.00 -2.35 -11.72
N GLN A 525 5.69 -3.65 -11.82
CA GLN A 525 5.78 -4.56 -10.67
C GLN A 525 7.20 -4.69 -10.12
N LEU A 526 8.22 -4.71 -10.98
CA LEU A 526 9.61 -4.77 -10.55
C LEU A 526 9.98 -3.53 -9.75
N VAL A 527 9.51 -2.34 -10.14
CA VAL A 527 9.71 -1.11 -9.38
C VAL A 527 9.11 -1.24 -7.98
N LEU A 528 7.93 -1.85 -7.85
CA LEU A 528 7.29 -2.07 -6.55
C LEU A 528 8.03 -3.13 -5.71
N ALA A 529 8.58 -4.17 -6.34
CA ALA A 529 9.20 -5.32 -5.70
C ALA A 529 10.67 -5.09 -5.31
N GLU A 530 10.99 -4.05 -4.52
CA GLU A 530 12.38 -3.59 -4.36
C GLU A 530 13.32 -4.60 -3.67
N ASN A 531 12.80 -5.41 -2.72
CA ASN A 531 13.60 -6.38 -1.97
C ASN A 531 13.52 -7.79 -2.57
N THR A 532 13.62 -7.87 -3.89
CA THR A 532 13.65 -9.15 -4.62
C THR A 532 14.90 -9.31 -5.49
N LYS A 533 15.35 -10.55 -5.67
CA LYS A 533 16.25 -10.94 -6.77
C LYS A 533 15.42 -11.36 -7.97
N VAL A 534 15.86 -10.97 -9.17
CA VAL A 534 15.16 -11.28 -10.42
C VAL A 534 15.96 -12.28 -11.24
N GLU A 535 15.39 -13.44 -11.49
CA GLU A 535 15.96 -14.42 -12.41
C GLU A 535 15.21 -14.40 -13.75
N ILE A 536 15.95 -14.45 -14.85
CA ILE A 536 15.42 -14.36 -16.21
C ILE A 536 15.78 -15.64 -16.95
N HIS A 537 14.78 -16.50 -17.16
CA HIS A 537 14.96 -17.82 -17.76
C HIS A 537 14.47 -17.83 -19.21
N GLY A 538 15.38 -18.02 -20.16
CA GLY A 538 15.03 -18.15 -21.57
C GLY A 538 14.67 -19.59 -21.97
N HIS A 539 13.66 -19.73 -22.82
CA HIS A 539 13.22 -21.01 -23.39
C HIS A 539 13.00 -20.94 -24.91
N THR A 540 13.11 -22.09 -25.58
CA THR A 540 12.73 -22.27 -27.00
C THR A 540 11.69 -23.37 -27.18
N ASP A 541 11.16 -23.48 -28.39
CA ASP A 541 10.48 -24.69 -28.84
C ASP A 541 11.51 -25.74 -29.29
N ASP A 542 11.01 -26.88 -29.78
CA ASP A 542 11.79 -28.05 -30.25
C ASP A 542 12.32 -27.91 -31.69
N ARG A 543 12.31 -26.70 -32.26
CA ARG A 543 12.73 -26.47 -33.65
C ARG A 543 14.13 -25.87 -33.69
N GLY A 544 15.10 -26.67 -34.14
CA GLY A 544 16.49 -26.24 -34.30
C GLY A 544 17.45 -27.31 -33.83
N GLY A 545 18.73 -26.97 -33.77
CA GLY A 545 19.72 -27.77 -33.05
C GLY A 545 19.82 -27.30 -31.60
N GLU A 546 20.14 -28.22 -30.68
CA GLU A 546 20.23 -27.95 -29.25
C GLU A 546 21.12 -26.73 -28.92
N GLU A 547 22.32 -26.65 -29.50
CA GLU A 547 23.25 -25.52 -29.29
C GLU A 547 22.66 -24.19 -29.77
N ALA A 548 21.98 -24.20 -30.92
CA ALA A 548 21.30 -23.01 -31.45
C ALA A 548 20.13 -22.60 -30.54
N ASN A 549 19.42 -23.56 -29.97
CA ASN A 549 18.32 -23.32 -29.04
C ASN A 549 18.82 -22.79 -27.69
N MET A 550 19.94 -23.29 -27.18
CA MET A 550 20.60 -22.74 -25.99
C MET A 550 20.97 -21.27 -26.21
N LYS A 551 21.66 -20.96 -27.30
CA LYS A 551 22.02 -19.58 -27.64
C LYS A 551 20.79 -18.68 -27.84
N LEU A 552 19.77 -19.15 -28.56
CA LEU A 552 18.55 -18.38 -28.80
C LEU A 552 17.80 -18.09 -27.49
N SER A 553 17.78 -19.05 -26.56
CA SER A 553 17.17 -18.84 -25.25
C SER A 553 17.92 -17.79 -24.42
N GLU A 554 19.25 -17.80 -24.47
CA GLU A 554 20.10 -16.78 -23.84
C GLU A 554 19.87 -15.39 -24.46
N ASP A 555 19.89 -15.29 -25.79
CA ASP A 555 19.67 -14.02 -26.51
C ASP A 555 18.28 -13.42 -26.16
N ARG A 556 17.25 -14.27 -25.97
CA ARG A 556 15.91 -13.84 -25.52
C ARG A 556 15.90 -13.30 -24.10
N ALA A 557 16.57 -13.99 -23.18
CA ALA A 557 16.65 -13.56 -21.79
C ALA A 557 17.41 -12.22 -21.68
N PHE A 558 18.51 -12.04 -22.42
CA PHE A 558 19.21 -10.76 -22.49
C PHE A 558 18.37 -9.65 -23.14
N ALA A 559 17.57 -9.94 -24.16
CA ALA A 559 16.67 -8.95 -24.75
C ALA A 559 15.65 -8.41 -23.72
N VAL A 560 15.10 -9.29 -22.88
CA VAL A 560 14.20 -8.90 -21.77
C VAL A 560 14.95 -8.11 -20.71
N GLN A 561 16.12 -8.59 -20.28
CA GLN A 561 16.94 -7.88 -19.28
C GLN A 561 17.30 -6.47 -19.75
N GLN A 562 17.72 -6.31 -21.01
CA GLN A 562 18.07 -5.01 -21.58
C GLN A 562 16.85 -4.09 -21.66
N TRP A 563 15.70 -4.62 -22.06
CA TRP A 563 14.46 -3.86 -22.10
C TRP A 563 14.09 -3.35 -20.71
N LEU A 564 14.12 -4.22 -19.69
CA LEU A 564 13.76 -3.85 -18.33
C LEU A 564 14.78 -2.89 -17.69
N ARG A 565 16.09 -3.04 -17.96
CA ARG A 565 17.12 -2.07 -17.56
C ARG A 565 16.81 -0.64 -18.02
N ASN A 566 16.20 -0.49 -19.19
CA ASN A 566 15.87 0.82 -19.75
C ASN A 566 14.56 1.41 -19.20
N HIS A 567 13.68 0.58 -18.63
CA HIS A 567 12.33 1.00 -18.20
C HIS A 567 12.13 0.92 -16.68
N ALA A 568 13.00 0.23 -15.96
CA ALA A 568 13.04 0.16 -14.49
C ALA A 568 14.50 0.24 -13.99
N PRO A 569 15.29 1.27 -14.36
CA PRO A 569 16.73 1.30 -14.15
C PRO A 569 17.15 1.10 -12.69
N GLY A 570 16.38 1.65 -11.74
CA GLY A 570 16.61 1.49 -10.30
C GLY A 570 16.59 0.03 -9.80
N ARG A 571 16.00 -0.91 -10.55
CA ARG A 571 15.90 -2.33 -10.20
C ARG A 571 17.06 -3.19 -10.69
N PHE A 572 17.79 -2.74 -11.71
CA PHE A 572 18.81 -3.55 -12.39
C PHE A 572 20.23 -3.12 -11.98
N THR A 573 20.45 -2.90 -10.69
CA THR A 573 21.79 -2.70 -10.11
C THR A 573 22.63 -3.98 -10.23
N GLN A 574 23.94 -3.88 -9.96
CA GLN A 574 24.83 -5.04 -10.06
C GLN A 574 24.46 -6.10 -9.02
N GLY A 575 24.22 -7.35 -9.46
CA GLY A 575 23.89 -8.48 -8.58
C GLY A 575 22.40 -8.68 -8.28
N SER A 576 21.52 -7.76 -8.67
CA SER A 576 20.06 -7.91 -8.47
C SER A 576 19.40 -8.84 -9.48
N THR A 577 20.08 -9.17 -10.59
CA THR A 577 19.53 -9.98 -11.68
C THR A 577 20.46 -11.10 -12.14
N SER A 578 19.90 -12.27 -12.42
CA SER A 578 20.58 -13.41 -13.05
C SER A 578 19.89 -13.79 -14.36
N VAL A 579 20.66 -14.32 -15.32
CA VAL A 579 20.17 -14.76 -16.62
C VAL A 579 20.50 -16.24 -16.77
N HIS A 580 19.50 -17.03 -17.14
CA HIS A 580 19.60 -18.47 -17.32
C HIS A 580 19.07 -18.88 -18.69
N SER A 581 19.73 -19.82 -19.34
CA SER A 581 19.35 -20.35 -20.65
C SER A 581 19.01 -21.84 -20.52
N HIS A 582 17.85 -22.23 -21.06
CA HIS A 582 17.36 -23.62 -20.97
C HIS A 582 17.21 -24.30 -22.34
N GLY A 583 17.30 -23.56 -23.43
CA GLY A 583 16.97 -24.05 -24.76
C GLY A 583 15.59 -24.72 -24.78
N GLU A 584 15.51 -25.92 -25.34
CA GLU A 584 14.28 -26.70 -25.50
C GLU A 584 14.01 -27.69 -24.34
N ARG A 585 14.91 -27.76 -23.35
CA ARG A 585 14.93 -28.84 -22.33
C ARG A 585 13.76 -28.81 -21.35
N ASN A 586 13.13 -27.64 -21.17
CA ASN A 586 12.07 -27.39 -20.18
C ASN A 586 10.78 -26.85 -20.85
N PRO A 587 10.07 -27.67 -21.64
CA PRO A 587 8.84 -27.25 -22.30
C PRO A 587 7.71 -27.06 -21.28
N LEU A 588 6.98 -25.94 -21.38
CA LEU A 588 5.78 -25.68 -20.57
C LEU A 588 4.62 -26.60 -20.98
N VAL A 589 4.51 -26.87 -22.28
CA VAL A 589 3.55 -27.78 -22.88
C VAL A 589 4.21 -28.66 -23.92
N ALA A 590 3.65 -29.84 -24.22
CA ALA A 590 4.21 -30.71 -25.26
C ALA A 590 4.27 -29.98 -26.63
N ASN A 591 5.39 -30.06 -27.35
CA ASN A 591 5.62 -29.40 -28.66
C ASN A 591 4.83 -30.04 -29.83
N ASN A 592 3.59 -30.46 -29.59
CA ASN A 592 2.78 -31.23 -30.54
C ASN A 592 2.02 -30.36 -31.58
N SER A 593 2.00 -29.03 -31.42
CA SER A 593 1.28 -28.11 -32.30
C SER A 593 2.00 -26.77 -32.46
N ALA A 594 1.62 -25.98 -33.46
CA ALA A 594 2.17 -24.63 -33.63
C ALA A 594 1.82 -23.71 -32.46
N ALA A 595 0.60 -23.83 -31.91
CA ALA A 595 0.15 -23.09 -30.74
C ALA A 595 0.93 -23.51 -29.47
N ALA A 596 1.18 -24.80 -29.26
CA ALA A 596 1.97 -25.27 -28.14
C ALA A 596 3.43 -24.83 -28.23
N ARG A 597 4.04 -24.92 -29.42
CA ARG A 597 5.38 -24.36 -29.67
C ARG A 597 5.44 -22.87 -29.39
N ALA A 598 4.40 -22.10 -29.74
CA ALA A 598 4.34 -20.69 -29.41
C ALA A 598 4.45 -20.44 -27.90
N LYS A 599 3.66 -21.15 -27.08
CA LYS A 599 3.73 -21.06 -25.62
C LYS A 599 5.13 -21.38 -25.05
N ASN A 600 5.86 -22.29 -25.69
CA ASN A 600 7.22 -22.66 -25.26
C ASN A 600 8.30 -21.63 -25.65
N ARG A 601 8.07 -20.77 -26.65
CA ARG A 601 8.96 -19.65 -27.02
C ARG A 601 8.77 -18.48 -26.05
N ARG A 602 9.21 -18.69 -24.82
CA ARG A 602 9.01 -17.77 -23.71
C ARG A 602 10.31 -17.36 -23.04
N VAL A 603 10.26 -16.24 -22.34
CA VAL A 603 11.11 -16.00 -21.17
C VAL A 603 10.21 -16.08 -19.95
N THR A 604 10.67 -16.78 -18.92
CA THR A 604 10.05 -16.83 -17.60
C THR A 604 10.87 -15.95 -16.65
N ILE A 605 10.22 -14.98 -16.01
CA ILE A 605 10.81 -14.23 -14.90
C ILE A 605 10.51 -14.97 -13.61
N VAL A 606 11.43 -14.98 -12.66
CA VAL A 606 11.17 -15.46 -11.31
C VAL A 606 11.71 -14.42 -10.34
N MET A 607 10.94 -14.11 -9.30
CA MET A 607 11.39 -13.23 -8.23
C MET A 607 11.56 -14.02 -6.94
N PHE A 608 12.59 -13.68 -6.19
CA PHE A 608 12.87 -14.27 -4.89
C PHE A 608 12.98 -13.16 -3.86
N GLY A 609 12.17 -13.21 -2.81
CA GLY A 609 12.32 -12.34 -1.63
C GLY A 609 13.72 -12.49 -1.02
N LEU A 610 14.26 -11.37 -0.54
CA LEU A 610 15.60 -11.28 0.03
C LEU A 610 15.66 -11.64 1.52
#